data_AF-A0A5C7M7Y7-F1
#
_entry.id   AF-A0A5C7M7Y7-F1
#
_cell.length_a   1.000
_cell.length_b   1.000
_cell.length_c   1.000
_cell.angle_alpha   90.00
_cell.angle_beta   90.00
_cell.angle_gamma   90.00
#
_symmetry.space_group_name_H-M   'P 1'
#
loop_
_entity.id
_entity.type
_entity.pdbx_description
1 polymer ?
#
loop_
_entity_poly.entity_id
_entity_poly.type
_entity_poly.pdbx_seq_one_letter_code
_entity_poly.pdbx_strand_id
1 'polypeptide(L)'
;MSVKKPSTTTHDQVRSSVVRRPTGAAAAARAASTFQGSTTPAADPKPGAAATQLVTLHLVPAYHLSLRQRALTEDTSLTGLLSTAITACLSNPDHLAEASQPYYRAPRGADSQRTTALIDRNDHRTLKQLALLHTTSVQALCTAALTLTYPPK
;
A
#
# COMPACT_ATOMS: atom_id res chain seq x y z
N MET A 1 8.77 -3.30 73.16
CA MET A 1 9.97 -2.62 72.62
C MET A 1 10.08 -2.96 71.14
N SER A 2 9.70 -2.00 70.30
CA SER A 2 9.59 -2.06 68.82
C SER A 2 10.89 -1.53 68.17
N VAL A 3 11.33 -1.76 66.93
CA VAL A 3 10.91 -2.52 65.72
C VAL A 3 12.08 -2.39 64.69
N LYS A 4 12.24 -3.41 63.81
CA LYS A 4 12.81 -3.46 62.42
C LYS A 4 14.30 -3.24 62.09
N LYS A 5 14.86 -4.33 61.51
CA LYS A 5 15.82 -4.46 60.37
C LYS A 5 15.33 -3.69 59.10
N PRO A 6 16.15 -3.28 58.10
CA PRO A 6 16.91 -4.25 57.26
C PRO A 6 18.19 -3.79 56.52
N SER A 7 18.93 -4.81 56.05
CA SER A 7 20.01 -4.80 55.07
C SER A 7 19.49 -4.56 53.64
N THR A 8 20.10 -3.66 52.86
CA THR A 8 19.86 -3.55 51.41
C THR A 8 21.08 -3.03 50.66
N THR A 9 22.05 -3.92 50.37
CA THR A 9 23.20 -3.64 49.48
C THR A 9 22.96 -4.33 48.14
N THR A 10 22.16 -3.72 47.26
CA THR A 10 22.07 -4.10 45.82
C THR A 10 21.43 -3.02 44.94
N HIS A 11 20.67 -2.07 45.51
CA HIS A 11 19.85 -1.16 44.69
C HIS A 11 20.58 0.09 44.16
N ASP A 12 21.74 0.43 44.72
CA ASP A 12 22.43 1.70 44.42
C ASP A 12 23.30 1.65 43.15
N GLN A 13 23.77 0.45 42.76
CA GLN A 13 24.59 0.27 41.55
C GLN A 13 23.79 0.25 40.23
N VAL A 14 22.47 0.14 40.26
CA VAL A 14 21.65 0.11 39.03
C VAL A 14 21.32 1.53 38.53
N ARG A 15 21.42 2.56 39.39
CA ARG A 15 21.07 3.95 39.03
C ARG A 15 22.16 4.71 38.27
N SER A 16 23.40 4.22 38.23
CA SER A 16 24.50 4.88 37.52
C SER A 16 24.58 4.53 36.02
N SER A 17 23.81 3.55 35.53
CA SER A 17 23.79 3.18 34.10
C SER A 17 22.63 3.76 33.30
N VAL A 18 21.80 4.63 33.89
CA VAL A 18 20.80 5.39 33.12
C VAL A 18 21.53 6.48 32.34
N VAL A 19 21.94 6.13 31.12
CA VAL A 19 22.40 7.10 30.12
C VAL A 19 21.22 8.02 29.80
N ARG A 20 21.15 9.15 30.51
CA ARG A 20 20.28 10.26 30.15
C ARG A 20 20.82 10.85 28.84
N ARG A 21 20.29 10.39 27.71
CA ARG A 21 20.52 11.05 26.42
C ARG A 21 20.06 12.52 26.55
N PRO A 22 20.91 13.52 26.28
CA PRO A 22 20.50 14.91 26.25
C PRO A 22 19.69 15.17 24.97
N THR A 23 18.46 14.66 24.90
CA THR A 23 17.49 15.06 23.88
C THR A 23 16.78 16.31 24.36
N GLY A 24 17.39 17.47 24.13
CA GLY A 24 16.81 18.74 24.62
C GLY A 24 17.00 19.98 23.75
N ALA A 25 17.95 19.99 22.80
CA ALA A 25 18.19 21.19 21.99
C ALA A 25 18.17 20.93 20.47
N ALA A 26 18.85 19.88 20.00
CA ALA A 26 18.88 19.58 18.56
C ALA A 26 17.53 19.09 17.99
N ALA A 27 16.71 18.41 18.79
CA ALA A 27 15.38 17.98 18.40
C ALA A 27 14.39 19.15 18.34
N ALA A 28 14.50 20.11 19.25
CA ALA A 28 13.68 21.33 19.24
C ALA A 28 14.05 22.25 18.07
N ALA A 29 15.33 22.36 17.72
CA ALA A 29 15.76 23.10 16.53
C ALA A 29 15.25 22.47 15.21
N ARG A 30 15.22 21.13 15.12
CA ARG A 30 14.59 20.44 13.96
C ARG A 30 13.07 20.61 13.93
N ALA A 31 12.40 20.62 15.08
CA ALA A 31 10.97 20.87 15.15
C ALA A 31 10.61 22.32 14.76
N ALA A 32 11.40 23.31 15.19
CA ALA A 32 11.24 24.71 14.81
C ALA A 32 11.48 24.95 13.30
N SER A 33 12.33 24.14 12.67
CA SER A 33 12.55 24.17 11.22
C SER A 33 11.36 23.68 10.37
N THR A 34 10.32 23.10 10.99
CA THR A 34 9.12 22.66 10.24
C THR A 34 8.03 23.72 10.15
N PHE A 35 8.18 24.85 10.85
CA PHE A 35 7.09 25.83 11.01
C PHE A 35 7.38 27.22 10.44
N GLN A 36 8.50 27.42 9.76
CA GLN A 36 8.79 28.68 9.06
C GLN A 36 9.35 28.42 7.67
N GLY A 37 8.58 28.83 6.66
CA GLY A 37 9.13 29.23 5.37
C GLY A 37 9.23 28.14 4.30
N SER A 38 8.09 27.71 3.77
CA SER A 38 7.72 28.09 2.40
C SER A 38 6.38 27.47 2.09
N THR A 39 5.40 28.30 1.75
CA THR A 39 4.48 27.97 0.67
C THR A 39 5.33 27.68 -0.56
N THR A 40 5.88 26.47 -0.64
CA THR A 40 6.08 25.86 -1.94
C THR A 40 4.67 25.78 -2.50
N PRO A 41 4.32 26.49 -3.59
CA PRO A 41 3.19 26.02 -4.36
C PRO A 41 3.49 24.55 -4.57
N ALA A 42 2.56 23.66 -4.19
CA ALA A 42 2.59 22.29 -4.65
C ALA A 42 2.92 22.43 -6.14
N ALA A 43 4.12 22.00 -6.55
CA ALA A 43 4.54 22.16 -7.92
C ALA A 43 3.40 21.55 -8.72
N ASP A 44 2.67 22.39 -9.48
CA ASP A 44 1.57 21.92 -10.28
C ASP A 44 2.11 20.71 -11.02
N PRO A 45 1.43 19.54 -10.93
CA PRO A 45 1.90 18.36 -11.61
C PRO A 45 2.14 18.77 -13.05
N LYS A 46 3.41 18.66 -13.46
CA LYS A 46 3.91 19.08 -14.78
C LYS A 46 2.83 18.75 -15.81
N PRO A 47 2.26 19.73 -16.54
CA PRO A 47 1.15 19.47 -17.44
C PRO A 47 1.64 18.43 -18.47
N GLY A 48 1.15 17.19 -18.33
CA GLY A 48 1.60 16.03 -19.11
C GLY A 48 1.99 14.79 -18.30
N ALA A 49 2.25 14.90 -16.98
CA ALA A 49 2.37 13.70 -16.14
C ALA A 49 0.95 13.22 -15.79
N ALA A 50 0.52 12.13 -16.40
CA ALA A 50 -0.74 11.47 -16.07
C ALA A 50 -0.79 11.24 -14.55
N ALA A 51 -1.78 11.84 -13.89
CA ALA A 51 -1.94 11.70 -12.45
C ALA A 51 -2.17 10.21 -12.14
N THR A 52 -1.38 9.63 -11.25
CA THR A 52 -1.51 8.22 -10.86
C THR A 52 -2.13 8.07 -9.49
N GLN A 53 -2.82 6.95 -9.27
CA GLN A 53 -3.45 6.57 -8.01
C GLN A 53 -2.94 5.22 -7.55
N LEU A 54 -2.63 5.10 -6.26
CA LEU A 54 -2.28 3.83 -5.63
C LEU A 54 -3.50 2.94 -5.43
N VAL A 55 -3.40 1.69 -5.85
CA VAL A 55 -4.36 0.62 -5.53
C VAL A 55 -3.64 -0.52 -4.83
N THR A 56 -4.23 -0.97 -3.73
CA THR A 56 -3.77 -2.16 -3.00
C THR A 56 -4.55 -3.38 -3.47
N LEU A 57 -3.84 -4.42 -3.86
CA LEU A 57 -4.38 -5.72 -4.24
C LEU A 57 -3.97 -6.77 -3.22
N HIS A 58 -4.85 -7.73 -2.98
CA HIS A 58 -4.57 -8.95 -2.23
C HIS A 58 -4.67 -10.11 -3.20
N LEU A 59 -3.55 -10.76 -3.49
CA LEU A 59 -3.44 -11.83 -4.47
C LEU A 59 -3.00 -13.12 -3.77
N VAL A 60 -3.42 -14.27 -4.28
CA VAL A 60 -2.89 -15.56 -3.82
C VAL A 60 -1.38 -15.60 -4.09
N PRO A 61 -0.52 -16.02 -3.13
CA PRO A 61 0.93 -15.97 -3.27
C PRO A 61 1.48 -16.62 -4.54
N ALA A 62 0.95 -17.79 -4.91
CA ALA A 62 1.33 -18.50 -6.15
C ALA A 62 1.05 -17.64 -7.39
N TYR A 63 -0.11 -16.99 -7.44
CA TYR A 63 -0.48 -16.13 -8.55
C TYR A 63 0.35 -14.83 -8.59
N HIS A 64 0.62 -14.24 -7.42
CA HIS A 64 1.51 -13.09 -7.35
C HIS A 64 2.93 -13.42 -7.83
N LEU A 65 3.44 -14.61 -7.52
CA LEU A 65 4.73 -15.09 -8.00
C LEU A 65 4.70 -15.28 -9.53
N SER A 66 3.67 -15.92 -10.08
CA SER A 66 3.55 -16.08 -11.54
C SER A 66 3.48 -14.75 -12.28
N LEU A 67 2.79 -13.75 -11.71
CA LEU A 67 2.76 -12.39 -12.27
C LEU A 67 4.13 -11.72 -12.23
N ARG A 68 4.92 -11.92 -11.17
CA ARG A 68 6.29 -11.40 -11.11
C ARG A 68 7.21 -12.05 -12.14
N GLN A 69 7.11 -13.37 -12.33
CA GLN A 69 7.88 -14.06 -13.37
C GLN A 69 7.50 -13.57 -14.76
N ARG A 70 6.21 -13.36 -15.02
CA ARG A 70 5.74 -12.78 -16.28
C ARG A 70 6.26 -11.36 -16.48
N ALA A 71 6.19 -10.52 -15.44
CA ALA A 71 6.71 -9.16 -15.50
C ALA A 71 8.20 -9.13 -15.87
N LEU A 72 8.99 -10.05 -15.31
CA LEU A 72 10.41 -10.23 -15.69
C LEU A 72 10.60 -10.74 -17.13
N THR A 73 9.68 -11.57 -17.63
CA THR A 73 9.76 -12.10 -19.01
C THR A 73 9.41 -11.04 -20.05
N GLU A 74 8.52 -10.12 -19.70
CA GLU A 74 8.04 -9.03 -20.56
C GLU A 74 8.77 -7.70 -20.32
N ASP A 75 9.88 -7.72 -19.57
CA ASP A 75 10.67 -6.53 -19.18
C ASP A 75 9.82 -5.37 -18.65
N THR A 76 8.82 -5.70 -17.83
CA THR A 76 7.86 -4.75 -17.26
C THR A 76 7.74 -4.91 -15.75
N SER A 77 6.91 -4.07 -15.14
CA SER A 77 6.56 -4.15 -13.72
C SER A 77 5.18 -4.77 -13.54
N LEU A 78 4.88 -5.25 -12.33
CA LEU A 78 3.52 -5.69 -11.97
C LEU A 78 2.50 -4.56 -12.17
N THR A 79 2.91 -3.31 -11.91
CA THR A 79 2.14 -2.11 -12.23
C THR A 79 1.86 -1.99 -13.73
N GLY A 80 2.86 -2.21 -14.58
CA GLY A 80 2.69 -2.21 -16.04
C GLY A 80 1.75 -3.30 -16.54
N LEU A 81 1.87 -4.52 -15.99
CA LEU A 81 0.92 -5.60 -16.25
C LEU A 81 -0.50 -5.24 -15.83
N LEU A 82 -0.66 -4.63 -14.65
CA LEU A 82 -1.98 -4.21 -14.18
C LEU A 82 -2.59 -3.13 -15.07
N SER A 83 -1.81 -2.10 -15.43
CA SER A 83 -2.28 -1.03 -16.31
C SER A 83 -2.70 -1.58 -17.67
N THR A 84 -1.87 -2.42 -18.30
CA THR A 84 -2.21 -3.05 -19.60
C THR A 84 -3.48 -3.89 -19.52
N ALA A 85 -3.62 -4.71 -18.46
CA ALA A 85 -4.82 -5.52 -18.23
C ALA A 85 -6.08 -4.66 -18.03
N ILE A 86 -5.99 -3.58 -17.25
CA ILE A 86 -7.10 -2.66 -17.01
C ILE A 86 -7.50 -1.98 -18.31
N THR A 87 -6.56 -1.40 -19.04
CA THR A 87 -6.84 -0.70 -20.31
C THR A 87 -7.50 -1.65 -21.31
N ALA A 88 -7.03 -2.89 -21.42
CA ALA A 88 -7.65 -3.91 -22.27
C ALA A 88 -9.09 -4.23 -21.83
N CYS A 89 -9.32 -4.44 -20.54
CA CYS A 89 -10.63 -4.84 -20.03
C CYS A 89 -11.66 -3.70 -19.96
N LEU A 90 -11.20 -2.44 -19.85
CA LEU A 90 -12.09 -1.27 -19.88
C LEU A 90 -12.75 -1.04 -21.25
N SER A 91 -12.29 -1.72 -22.31
CA SER A 91 -12.98 -1.76 -23.60
C SER A 91 -14.34 -2.49 -23.53
N ASN A 92 -14.52 -3.40 -22.57
CA ASN A 92 -15.78 -4.09 -22.30
C ASN A 92 -16.07 -4.12 -20.78
N PRO A 93 -16.60 -3.01 -20.23
CA PRO A 93 -16.73 -2.82 -18.80
C PRO A 93 -17.73 -3.77 -18.13
N ASP A 94 -18.80 -4.15 -18.82
CA ASP A 94 -19.81 -5.07 -18.29
C ASP A 94 -19.23 -6.48 -18.12
N HIS A 95 -18.49 -6.97 -19.12
CA HIS A 95 -17.78 -8.25 -19.02
C HIS A 95 -16.76 -8.25 -17.88
N LEU A 96 -16.02 -7.15 -17.70
CA LEU A 96 -15.10 -7.02 -16.57
C LEU A 96 -15.84 -7.05 -15.22
N ALA A 97 -16.99 -6.40 -15.13
CA ALA A 97 -17.80 -6.39 -13.91
C ALA A 97 -18.35 -7.78 -13.57
N GLU A 98 -18.86 -8.53 -14.56
CA GLU A 98 -19.29 -9.92 -14.41
C GLU A 98 -18.14 -10.82 -13.96
N ALA A 99 -16.98 -10.73 -14.63
CA ALA A 99 -15.79 -11.49 -14.28
C ALA A 99 -15.26 -11.16 -12.88
N SER A 100 -15.59 -9.98 -12.34
CA SER A 100 -15.18 -9.56 -10.99
C SER A 100 -15.97 -10.21 -9.86
N GLN A 101 -17.17 -10.72 -10.13
CA GLN A 101 -18.09 -11.22 -9.09
C GLN A 101 -17.48 -12.33 -8.20
N PRO A 102 -16.74 -13.32 -8.73
CA PRO A 102 -16.09 -14.33 -7.90
C PRO A 102 -15.05 -13.75 -6.93
N TYR A 103 -14.43 -12.62 -7.29
CA TYR A 103 -13.37 -12.00 -6.49
C TYR A 103 -13.90 -10.99 -5.47
N TYR A 104 -15.19 -10.63 -5.53
CA TYR A 104 -15.78 -9.67 -4.60
C TYR A 104 -15.66 -10.14 -3.14
N ARG A 105 -15.85 -11.45 -2.91
CA ARG A 105 -15.71 -12.09 -1.60
C ARG A 105 -14.38 -12.81 -1.42
N ALA A 106 -13.41 -12.61 -2.31
CA ALA A 106 -12.13 -13.31 -2.21
C ALA A 106 -11.49 -13.07 -0.83
N PRO A 107 -10.94 -14.12 -0.19
CA PRO A 107 -10.44 -14.04 1.16
C PRO A 107 -9.33 -12.99 1.26
N ARG A 108 -9.58 -11.94 2.04
CA ARG A 108 -8.57 -11.01 2.54
C ARG A 108 -8.06 -11.60 3.85
N GLY A 109 -6.99 -12.39 3.78
CA GLY A 109 -6.53 -13.17 4.94
C GLY A 109 -5.03 -13.45 4.91
N ALA A 110 -4.57 -14.24 5.89
CA ALA A 110 -3.17 -14.63 6.04
C ALA A 110 -2.58 -15.28 4.77
N ASP A 111 -3.43 -15.94 3.99
CA ASP A 111 -3.06 -16.61 2.74
C ASP A 111 -3.06 -15.68 1.51
N SER A 112 -3.13 -14.36 1.71
CA SER A 112 -3.09 -13.37 0.64
C SER A 112 -1.84 -12.48 0.75
N GLN A 113 -1.17 -12.28 -0.38
CA GLN A 113 -0.05 -11.36 -0.49
C GLN A 113 -0.55 -9.97 -0.89
N ARG A 114 -0.25 -8.97 -0.05
CA ARG A 114 -0.56 -7.57 -0.31
C ARG A 114 0.46 -6.97 -1.28
N THR A 115 -0.03 -6.38 -2.37
CA THR A 115 0.79 -5.68 -3.35
C THR A 115 0.14 -4.35 -3.71
N THR A 116 0.96 -3.32 -3.91
CA THR A 116 0.50 -1.99 -4.35
C THR A 116 0.93 -1.74 -5.78
N ALA A 117 0.03 -1.20 -6.58
CA ALA A 117 0.28 -0.80 -7.95
C ALA A 117 -0.25 0.62 -8.21
N LEU A 118 0.33 1.29 -9.19
CA LEU A 118 -0.10 2.61 -9.65
C LEU A 118 -0.99 2.46 -10.89
N ILE A 119 -2.13 3.13 -10.90
CA ILE A 119 -3.04 3.14 -12.04
C ILE A 119 -3.27 4.59 -12.44
N ASP A 120 -3.57 4.85 -13.72
CA ASP A 120 -4.01 6.16 -14.16
C ASP A 120 -5.25 6.62 -13.37
N ARG A 121 -5.31 7.91 -13.03
CA ARG A 121 -6.40 8.47 -12.21
C ARG A 121 -7.76 8.37 -12.90
N ASN A 122 -7.82 8.49 -14.22
CA ASN A 122 -9.06 8.34 -14.98
C ASN A 122 -9.53 6.89 -14.95
N ASP A 123 -8.62 5.94 -15.20
CA ASP A 123 -8.92 4.50 -15.09
C ASP A 123 -9.36 4.12 -13.67
N HIS A 124 -8.72 4.67 -12.65
CA HIS A 124 -9.15 4.43 -11.28
C HIS A 124 -10.54 5.03 -10.99
N ARG A 125 -10.89 6.16 -11.61
CA ARG A 125 -12.23 6.76 -11.49
C ARG A 125 -13.30 5.91 -12.19
N THR A 126 -13.02 5.41 -13.39
CA THR A 126 -13.94 4.53 -14.12
C THR A 126 -14.15 3.22 -13.36
N LEU A 127 -13.08 2.60 -12.85
CA LEU A 127 -13.17 1.41 -12.00
C LEU A 127 -14.00 1.64 -10.74
N LYS A 128 -13.90 2.83 -10.12
CA LYS A 128 -14.76 3.18 -8.98
C LYS A 128 -16.23 3.29 -9.36
N GLN A 129 -16.54 3.89 -10.51
CA GLN A 129 -17.91 3.99 -11.00
C GLN A 129 -18.49 2.60 -11.30
N LEU A 130 -17.74 1.75 -11.98
CA LEU A 130 -18.14 0.35 -12.25
C LEU A 130 -18.33 -0.44 -10.97
N ALA A 131 -17.45 -0.26 -9.98
CA ALA A 131 -17.58 -0.92 -8.69
C ALA A 131 -18.91 -0.58 -8.00
N LEU A 132 -19.33 0.69 -8.06
CA LEU A 132 -20.60 1.14 -7.50
C LEU A 132 -21.80 0.59 -8.28
N LEU A 133 -21.74 0.59 -9.62
CA LEU A 133 -22.84 0.14 -10.48
C LEU A 133 -23.12 -1.36 -10.34
N HIS A 134 -22.07 -2.19 -10.28
CA HIS A 134 -22.19 -3.66 -10.26
C HIS A 134 -22.00 -4.27 -8.88
N THR A 135 -22.09 -3.45 -7.82
CA THR A 135 -21.95 -3.89 -6.42
C THR A 135 -20.68 -4.73 -6.17
N THR A 136 -19.57 -4.32 -6.79
CA THR A 136 -18.27 -5.01 -6.68
C THR A 136 -17.24 -4.09 -6.01
N SER A 137 -15.95 -4.42 -6.08
CA SER A 137 -14.87 -3.59 -5.54
C SER A 137 -13.77 -3.36 -6.58
N VAL A 138 -13.06 -2.24 -6.46
CA VAL A 138 -11.89 -1.94 -7.32
C VAL A 138 -10.85 -3.06 -7.25
N GLN A 139 -10.64 -3.66 -6.07
CA GLN A 139 -9.75 -4.82 -5.93
C GLN A 139 -10.25 -6.01 -6.77
N ALA A 140 -11.54 -6.32 -6.72
CA ALA A 140 -12.13 -7.43 -7.46
C ALA A 140 -12.03 -7.21 -8.97
N LEU A 141 -12.31 -5.98 -9.44
CA LEU A 141 -12.16 -5.58 -10.84
C LEU A 141 -10.70 -5.69 -11.30
N CYS A 142 -9.74 -5.16 -10.53
CA CYS A 142 -8.32 -5.28 -10.86
C CYS A 142 -7.85 -6.74 -10.87
N THR A 143 -8.35 -7.56 -9.95
CA THR A 143 -8.00 -8.99 -9.89
C THR A 143 -8.56 -9.72 -11.10
N ALA A 144 -9.81 -9.45 -11.48
CA ALA A 144 -10.44 -9.99 -12.68
C ALA A 144 -9.73 -9.56 -13.97
N ALA A 145 -9.37 -8.28 -14.09
CA ALA A 145 -8.62 -7.79 -15.24
C ALA A 145 -7.30 -8.55 -15.40
N LEU A 146 -6.57 -8.73 -14.28
CA LEU A 146 -5.36 -9.53 -14.27
C LEU A 146 -5.63 -10.98 -14.66
N THR A 147 -6.63 -11.66 -14.11
CA THR A 147 -6.86 -13.08 -14.41
C THR A 147 -7.38 -13.33 -15.82
N LEU A 148 -8.16 -12.41 -16.39
CA LEU A 148 -8.61 -12.46 -17.78
C LEU A 148 -7.44 -12.28 -18.75
N THR A 149 -6.52 -11.37 -18.46
CA THR A 149 -5.37 -11.08 -19.34
C THR A 149 -4.23 -12.07 -19.13
N TYR A 150 -4.02 -12.48 -17.89
CA TYR A 150 -2.87 -13.24 -17.41
C TYR A 150 -3.35 -14.40 -16.53
N PRO A 151 -3.91 -15.46 -17.13
CA PRO A 151 -4.46 -16.57 -16.36
C PRO A 151 -3.40 -17.22 -15.46
N PRO A 152 -3.76 -17.61 -14.22
CA PRO A 152 -2.88 -18.36 -13.34
C PRO A 152 -2.51 -19.69 -14.00
N LYS A 153 -1.22 -20.05 -13.94
CA LYS A 153 -0.72 -21.34 -14.41
C LYS A 153 -0.76 -22.36 -13.28
#